data_AF-A0AA51L6D4-F1
#
_entry.id   AF-A0AA51L6D4-F1
#
_cell.length_a   1.000
_cell.length_b   1.000
_cell.length_c   1.000
_cell.angle_alpha   90.00
_cell.angle_beta   90.00
_cell.angle_gamma   90.00
#
_symmetry.space_group_name_H-M   'P 1'
#
loop_
_entity.id
_entity.type
_entity.pdbx_description
1 polymer ?
#
loop_
_entity_poly.entity_id
_entity_poly.type
_entity_poly.pdbx_seq_one_letter_code
_entity_poly.pdbx_strand_id
1 'polypeptide(L)'
;MYQDFYDYIRQLHLFIESQEKRIRRLETLLEQSVNDIAELKKKPSINVDRIEYKFDQLKVEKLDGTLNIGLNPSDMQGIEDFAVGNQAINTPMQPAQQMRGVMEIEDEIVNFVDSEAESLISSYGENFNKTVDPSYHAFIKDDIKKQLPGRIEFYFNKIPLQKRQPENEAENKQKVIQQLKSDIEKGIEAFIRNLPDV
;
A
#
# COMPACT_ATOMS: atom_id res chain seq x y z
N MET A 1 31.31 3.34 8.42
CA MET A 1 31.49 2.10 7.64
C MET A 1 31.12 0.84 8.41
N TYR A 2 31.80 0.45 9.51
CA TYR A 2 31.33 -0.70 10.33
C TYR A 2 30.05 -0.38 11.10
N GLN A 3 29.90 0.86 11.57
CA GLN A 3 28.77 1.30 12.38
C GLN A 3 27.43 1.28 11.61
N ASP A 4 27.47 1.67 10.33
CA ASP A 4 26.29 1.65 9.44
C ASP A 4 25.82 0.21 9.16
N PHE A 5 26.76 -0.75 9.08
CA PHE A 5 26.45 -2.16 8.94
C PHE A 5 25.81 -2.74 10.22
N TYR A 6 26.29 -2.33 11.40
CA TYR A 6 25.67 -2.72 12.68
C TYR A 6 24.26 -2.15 12.83
N ASP A 7 24.03 -0.91 12.42
CA ASP A 7 22.70 -0.29 12.48
C ASP A 7 21.72 -0.95 11.50
N TYR A 8 22.17 -1.30 10.30
CA TYR A 8 21.36 -2.06 9.33
C TYR A 8 20.96 -3.44 9.88
N ILE A 9 21.92 -4.21 10.42
CA ILE A 9 21.64 -5.53 10.99
C ILE A 9 20.70 -5.42 12.19
N ARG A 10 20.80 -4.36 12.99
CA ARG A 10 19.90 -4.09 14.10
C ARG A 10 18.48 -3.79 13.63
N GLN A 11 18.32 -2.97 12.60
CA GLN A 11 17.01 -2.67 12.00
C GLN A 11 16.38 -3.91 11.38
N LEU A 12 17.18 -4.73 10.68
CA LEU A 12 16.74 -5.99 10.11
C LEU A 12 16.29 -6.98 11.19
N HIS A 13 17.02 -7.06 12.31
CA HIS A 13 16.63 -7.90 13.44
C HIS A 13 15.30 -7.46 14.07
N LEU A 14 15.13 -6.16 14.32
CA LEU A 14 13.87 -5.61 14.83
C LEU A 14 12.70 -5.85 13.86
N PHE A 15 12.97 -5.76 12.56
CA PHE A 15 11.99 -6.07 11.53
C PHE A 15 11.57 -7.54 11.57
N ILE A 16 12.53 -8.48 11.58
CA ILE A 16 12.25 -9.92 11.69
C ILE A 16 11.45 -10.23 12.95
N GLU A 17 11.82 -9.65 14.10
CA GLU A 17 11.11 -9.86 15.35
C GLU A 17 9.65 -9.35 15.28
N SER A 18 9.43 -8.21 14.62
CA SER A 18 8.09 -7.65 14.41
C SER A 18 7.24 -8.53 13.49
N GLN A 19 7.86 -9.11 12.45
CA GLN A 19 7.20 -10.04 11.52
C GLN A 19 6.84 -11.34 12.22
N GLU A 20 7.75 -11.92 13.02
CA GLU A 20 7.47 -13.14 13.79
C GLU A 20 6.31 -12.94 14.77
N LYS A 21 6.27 -11.81 15.50
CA LYS A 21 5.15 -11.47 16.39
C LYS A 21 3.82 -11.29 15.63
N ARG A 22 3.87 -10.84 14.38
CA ARG A 22 2.67 -10.70 13.54
C ARG A 22 2.19 -12.06 13.03
N ILE A 23 3.10 -12.89 12.55
CA ILE A 23 2.81 -14.25 12.08
C ILE A 23 2.17 -15.07 13.20
N ARG A 24 2.78 -15.09 14.40
CA ARG A 24 2.22 -15.83 15.55
C ARG A 24 0.81 -15.37 15.94
N ARG A 25 0.54 -14.06 15.87
CA ARG A 25 -0.80 -13.52 16.13
C ARG A 25 -1.81 -13.95 15.07
N LEU A 26 -1.41 -13.95 13.80
CA LEU A 26 -2.26 -14.41 12.70
C LEU A 26 -2.55 -15.90 12.80
N GLU A 27 -1.54 -16.72 13.13
CA GLU A 27 -1.71 -18.16 13.38
C GLU A 27 -2.70 -18.42 14.51
N THR A 28 -2.56 -17.71 15.64
CA THR A 28 -3.47 -17.84 16.79
C THR A 28 -4.90 -17.43 16.42
N LEU A 29 -5.07 -16.32 15.69
CA LEU A 29 -6.38 -15.86 15.22
C LEU A 29 -7.03 -16.85 14.24
N LEU A 30 -6.22 -17.47 13.38
CA LEU A 30 -6.69 -18.51 12.47
C LEU A 30 -7.16 -19.74 13.24
N GLU A 31 -6.38 -20.22 14.21
CA GLU A 31 -6.77 -21.36 15.05
C GLU A 31 -8.07 -21.07 15.81
N GLN A 32 -8.22 -19.87 16.39
CA GLN A 32 -9.45 -19.46 17.07
C GLN A 32 -10.64 -19.41 16.11
N SER A 33 -10.48 -18.80 14.93
CA SER A 33 -11.55 -18.71 13.94
C SER A 33 -11.99 -20.09 13.45
N VAL A 34 -11.05 -21.02 13.27
CA VAL A 34 -11.34 -22.41 12.89
C VAL A 34 -12.14 -23.10 13.98
N ASN A 35 -11.78 -22.90 15.25
CA ASN A 35 -12.50 -23.47 16.39
C ASN A 35 -13.91 -22.88 16.52
N ASP A 36 -14.08 -21.56 16.38
CA ASP A 36 -15.38 -20.89 16.42
C ASP A 36 -16.31 -21.39 15.32
N ILE A 37 -15.80 -21.55 14.09
CA ILE A 37 -16.56 -22.14 12.98
C ILE A 37 -16.96 -23.58 13.29
N ALA A 38 -16.07 -24.37 13.90
CA ALA A 38 -16.39 -25.74 14.29
C ALA A 38 -17.48 -25.79 15.38
N GLU A 39 -17.51 -24.83 16.31
CA GLU A 39 -18.57 -24.72 17.32
C GLU A 39 -19.89 -24.23 16.73
N LEU A 40 -19.87 -23.25 15.84
CA LEU A 40 -21.07 -22.75 15.15
C LEU A 40 -21.72 -23.83 14.30
N LYS A 41 -20.92 -24.66 13.61
CA LYS A 41 -21.43 -25.81 12.84
C LYS A 41 -22.09 -26.89 13.72
N LYS A 42 -21.80 -26.92 15.03
CA LYS A 42 -22.44 -27.86 15.97
C LYS A 42 -23.79 -27.36 16.49
N LYS A 43 -24.12 -26.07 16.33
CA LYS A 43 -25.43 -25.53 16.72
C LYS A 43 -26.46 -25.81 15.61
N PRO A 44 -27.65 -26.34 15.93
CA PRO A 44 -28.68 -26.60 14.93
C PRO A 44 -29.20 -25.30 14.30
N SER A 45 -29.52 -25.33 13.01
CA SER A 45 -30.07 -24.20 12.26
C SER A 45 -31.42 -23.77 12.85
N ILE A 46 -31.50 -22.54 13.34
CA ILE A 46 -32.77 -21.92 13.73
C ILE A 46 -33.53 -21.61 12.44
N ASN A 47 -34.52 -22.44 12.10
CA ASN A 47 -35.52 -22.09 11.09
C ASN A 47 -36.43 -21.02 11.71
N VAL A 48 -36.36 -19.79 11.20
CA VAL A 48 -37.22 -18.69 11.67
C VAL A 48 -38.54 -18.79 10.92
N ASP A 49 -39.57 -19.34 11.58
CA ASP A 49 -40.94 -19.29 11.07
C ASP A 49 -41.41 -17.83 11.04
N ARG A 50 -41.65 -17.34 9.82
CA ARG A 50 -42.36 -16.13 9.37
C ARG A 50 -42.87 -15.20 10.49
N ILE A 51 -42.17 -14.08 10.70
CA ILE A 51 -42.64 -13.00 11.58
C ILE A 51 -43.61 -12.11 10.78
N GLU A 52 -44.93 -12.31 10.94
CA GLU A 52 -45.93 -11.40 10.39
C GLU A 52 -46.10 -10.16 11.27
N TYR A 53 -45.68 -9.02 10.75
CA TYR A 53 -45.82 -7.71 11.40
C TYR A 53 -47.15 -7.06 10.95
N LYS A 54 -48.11 -6.89 11.88
CA LYS A 54 -49.32 -6.09 11.63
C LYS A 54 -49.04 -4.62 11.95
N PHE A 55 -49.00 -3.80 10.90
CA PHE A 55 -48.96 -2.34 11.01
C PHE A 55 -50.33 -1.81 11.47
N ASP A 56 -50.38 -1.23 12.67
CA ASP A 56 -51.49 -0.36 13.08
C ASP A 56 -51.08 1.10 12.82
N GLN A 57 -51.91 1.85 12.10
CA GLN A 57 -51.57 3.21 11.65
C GLN A 57 -51.71 4.21 12.81
N LEU A 58 -50.59 4.56 13.45
CA LEU A 58 -50.54 5.68 14.36
C LEU A 58 -50.36 7.00 13.58
N LYS A 59 -51.40 7.83 13.53
CA LYS A 59 -51.39 9.17 12.92
C LYS A 59 -50.66 10.15 13.85
N VAL A 60 -49.51 10.67 13.42
CA VAL A 60 -48.71 11.63 14.20
C VAL A 60 -48.98 13.05 13.69
N GLU A 61 -49.64 13.88 14.52
CA GLU A 61 -49.76 15.32 14.28
C GLU A 61 -48.62 16.04 15.01
N LYS A 62 -47.61 16.47 14.24
CA LYS A 62 -46.47 17.36 14.56
C LYS A 62 -45.55 16.94 15.71
N LEU A 63 -44.26 16.75 15.39
CA LEU A 63 -43.20 16.46 16.35
C LEU A 63 -42.01 17.40 16.11
N ASP A 64 -41.99 18.55 16.79
CA ASP A 64 -40.78 19.38 16.92
C ASP A 64 -39.93 18.81 18.08
N GLY A 65 -38.81 18.17 17.72
CA GLY A 65 -37.83 17.64 18.68
C GLY A 65 -36.59 17.10 17.95
N THR A 66 -35.39 17.44 18.45
CA THR A 66 -34.12 16.95 17.89
C THR A 66 -33.81 15.55 18.44
N LEU A 67 -33.72 14.58 17.53
CA LEU A 67 -33.43 13.17 17.81
C LEU A 67 -31.93 12.96 18.03
N ASN A 68 -31.50 12.71 19.28
CA ASN A 68 -30.14 12.28 19.58
C ASN A 68 -30.02 10.76 19.37
N ILE A 69 -29.64 10.32 18.16
CA ILE A 69 -29.28 8.92 17.91
C ILE A 69 -27.85 8.71 18.39
N GLY A 70 -27.67 7.94 19.47
CA GLY A 70 -26.36 7.45 19.87
C GLY A 70 -25.88 6.39 18.88
N LEU A 71 -25.02 6.77 17.94
CA LEU A 71 -24.35 5.85 17.03
C LEU A 71 -23.19 5.17 17.76
N ASN A 72 -23.17 3.83 17.73
CA ASN A 72 -22.03 3.04 18.15
C ASN A 72 -21.02 3.01 16.97
N PRO A 73 -19.70 3.23 17.17
CA PRO A 73 -18.73 3.42 16.09
C PRO A 73 -18.58 2.24 15.10
N SER A 74 -19.20 1.10 15.38
CA SER A 74 -19.14 -0.10 14.56
C SER A 74 -20.20 -0.18 13.46
N ASP A 75 -21.26 0.65 13.51
CA ASP A 75 -22.36 0.63 12.52
C ASP A 75 -22.21 1.69 11.41
N MET A 76 -21.06 2.35 11.33
CA MET A 76 -20.82 3.50 10.45
C MET A 76 -20.42 3.13 9.01
N GLN A 77 -20.61 1.89 8.57
CA GLN A 77 -20.25 1.43 7.22
C GLN A 77 -21.31 1.76 6.14
N GLY A 78 -22.35 2.55 6.45
CA GLY A 78 -23.46 2.81 5.54
C GLY A 78 -23.96 4.25 5.42
N ILE A 79 -23.25 5.24 5.95
CA ILE A 79 -23.64 6.66 5.81
C ILE A 79 -22.61 7.37 4.93
N GLU A 80 -22.77 7.25 3.62
CA GLU A 80 -22.00 7.98 2.60
C GLU A 80 -22.56 9.37 2.31
N ASP A 81 -23.69 9.77 2.89
CA ASP A 81 -24.35 11.01 2.51
C ASP A 81 -24.69 11.89 3.73
N PHE A 82 -23.66 12.55 4.26
CA PHE A 82 -23.84 13.69 5.16
C PHE A 82 -22.96 14.86 4.69
N ALA A 83 -23.38 15.50 3.59
CA ALA A 83 -22.82 16.77 3.14
C ALA A 83 -23.35 17.92 4.01
N VAL A 84 -22.64 18.22 5.11
CA VAL A 84 -22.80 19.48 5.84
C VAL A 84 -21.54 20.30 5.67
N GLY A 85 -21.63 21.28 4.77
CA GLY A 85 -20.60 22.30 4.57
C GLY A 85 -19.51 21.85 3.61
N ASN A 86 -19.16 22.74 2.70
CA ASN A 86 -18.26 22.56 1.56
C ASN A 86 -16.77 22.41 1.97
N GLN A 87 -16.48 21.67 3.03
CA GLN A 87 -15.13 21.34 3.47
C GLN A 87 -15.00 19.82 3.46
N ALA A 88 -14.39 19.30 2.39
CA ALA A 88 -14.00 17.90 2.30
C ALA A 88 -13.26 17.51 3.59
N ILE A 89 -13.91 16.69 4.42
CA ILE A 89 -13.30 16.11 5.60
C ILE A 89 -12.21 15.19 5.06
N ASN A 90 -10.95 15.64 5.15
CA ASN A 90 -9.78 14.84 4.83
C ASN A 90 -9.73 13.67 5.80
N THR A 91 -10.30 12.53 5.43
CA THR A 91 -10.01 11.26 6.10
C THR A 91 -8.61 10.84 5.65
N PRO A 92 -7.62 10.80 6.57
CA PRO A 92 -6.30 10.30 6.22
C PRO A 92 -6.43 8.86 5.72
N MET A 93 -5.75 8.54 4.62
CA MET A 93 -5.63 7.17 4.13
C MET A 93 -5.21 6.24 5.27
N GLN A 94 -5.91 5.10 5.42
CA GLN A 94 -5.59 4.20 6.52
C GLN A 94 -4.16 3.64 6.34
N PRO A 95 -3.35 3.50 7.41
CA PRO A 95 -1.96 3.03 7.31
C PRO A 95 -1.81 1.71 6.54
N ALA A 96 -2.79 0.82 6.63
CA ALA A 96 -2.80 -0.45 5.89
C ALA A 96 -2.97 -0.29 4.37
N GLN A 97 -3.77 0.68 3.91
CA GLN A 97 -3.94 0.97 2.48
C GLN A 97 -2.67 1.61 1.91
N GLN A 98 -2.09 2.56 2.65
CA GLN A 98 -0.81 3.17 2.28
C GLN A 98 0.30 2.12 2.14
N MET A 99 0.39 1.16 3.07
CA MET A 99 1.37 0.07 2.98
C MET A 99 1.16 -0.83 1.76
N ARG A 100 -0.09 -1.12 1.37
CA ARG A 100 -0.37 -1.90 0.15
C ARG A 100 0.07 -1.17 -1.11
N GLY A 101 -0.25 0.12 -1.21
CA GLY A 101 0.17 0.94 -2.35
C GLY A 101 1.69 0.98 -2.52
N VAL A 102 2.45 1.05 -1.41
CA VAL A 102 3.92 1.00 -1.44
C VAL A 102 4.43 -0.34 -1.97
N MET A 103 3.91 -1.47 -1.47
CA MET A 103 4.31 -2.80 -1.93
C MET A 103 4.01 -3.02 -3.42
N GLU A 104 2.84 -2.58 -3.89
CA GLU A 104 2.48 -2.74 -5.30
C GLU A 104 3.36 -1.89 -6.23
N ILE A 105 3.79 -0.70 -5.79
CA ILE A 105 4.76 0.13 -6.53
C ILE A 105 6.13 -0.55 -6.58
N GLU A 106 6.56 -1.11 -5.45
CA GLU A 106 7.83 -1.82 -5.34
C GLU A 106 7.88 -3.01 -6.30
N ASP A 107 6.87 -3.89 -6.26
CA ASP A 107 6.77 -5.04 -7.14
C ASP A 107 6.77 -4.63 -8.63
N GLU A 108 6.03 -3.58 -9.00
CA GLU A 108 5.98 -3.12 -10.39
C GLU A 108 7.33 -2.59 -10.88
N ILE A 109 8.05 -1.84 -10.05
CA ILE A 109 9.36 -1.30 -10.41
C ILE A 109 10.44 -2.39 -10.41
N VAL A 110 10.41 -3.34 -9.47
CA VAL A 110 11.33 -4.49 -9.48
C VAL A 110 11.18 -5.29 -10.78
N ASN A 111 9.93 -5.58 -11.18
CA ASN A 111 9.65 -6.27 -12.44
C ASN A 111 10.18 -5.48 -13.64
N PHE A 112 9.94 -4.16 -13.68
CA PHE A 112 10.48 -3.28 -14.71
C PHE A 112 12.02 -3.33 -14.80
N VAL A 113 12.71 -3.27 -13.66
CA VAL A 113 14.18 -3.35 -13.62
C VAL A 113 14.68 -4.70 -14.13
N ASP A 114 14.01 -5.79 -13.75
CA ASP A 114 14.41 -7.13 -14.18
C ASP A 114 14.18 -7.37 -15.68
N SER A 115 13.11 -6.83 -16.25
CA SER A 115 12.78 -6.99 -17.66
C SER A 115 13.45 -5.99 -18.60
N GLU A 116 13.57 -4.72 -18.20
CA GLU A 116 13.93 -3.62 -19.11
C GLU A 116 15.33 -3.06 -18.89
N ALA A 117 15.89 -3.15 -17.67
CA ALA A 117 17.18 -2.52 -17.39
C ALA A 117 18.32 -3.09 -18.26
N GLU A 118 18.28 -4.37 -18.60
CA GLU A 118 19.27 -5.00 -19.50
C GLU A 118 19.29 -4.34 -20.89
N SER A 119 18.10 -4.09 -21.44
CA SER A 119 17.91 -3.46 -22.74
C SER A 119 18.31 -1.98 -22.70
N LEU A 120 17.93 -1.28 -21.63
CA LEU A 120 18.32 0.11 -21.41
C LEU A 120 19.84 0.25 -21.31
N ILE A 121 20.50 -0.60 -20.51
CA ILE A 121 21.95 -0.55 -20.35
C ILE A 121 22.66 -0.81 -21.68
N SER A 122 22.21 -1.80 -22.44
CA SER A 122 22.80 -2.12 -23.75
C SER A 122 22.61 -0.98 -24.75
N SER A 123 21.40 -0.43 -24.85
CA SER A 123 21.09 0.66 -25.78
C SER A 123 21.84 1.95 -25.47
N TYR A 124 21.95 2.34 -24.19
CA TYR A 124 22.77 3.48 -23.79
C TYR A 124 24.27 3.22 -23.98
N GLY A 125 24.73 1.99 -23.76
CA GLY A 125 26.11 1.59 -24.07
C GLY A 125 26.45 1.81 -25.53
N GLU A 126 25.59 1.34 -26.45
CA GLU A 126 25.72 1.56 -27.89
C GLU A 126 25.68 3.06 -28.24
N ASN A 127 24.71 3.81 -27.69
CA ASN A 127 24.53 5.24 -27.95
C ASN A 127 25.75 6.09 -27.54
N PHE A 128 26.42 5.73 -26.45
CA PHE A 128 27.64 6.39 -25.98
C PHE A 128 28.92 5.73 -26.49
N ASN A 129 28.79 4.71 -27.36
CA ASN A 129 29.88 3.97 -27.96
C ASN A 129 30.83 3.33 -26.91
N LYS A 130 30.25 2.81 -25.82
CA LYS A 130 30.94 2.17 -24.69
C LYS A 130 30.59 0.69 -24.58
N THR A 131 31.58 -0.12 -24.24
CA THR A 131 31.37 -1.52 -23.88
C THR A 131 31.06 -1.62 -22.40
N VAL A 132 29.81 -1.96 -22.06
CA VAL A 132 29.41 -2.22 -20.68
C VAL A 132 29.72 -3.68 -20.35
N ASP A 133 30.64 -3.90 -19.42
CA ASP A 133 30.95 -5.25 -18.94
C ASP A 133 29.74 -5.85 -18.19
N PRO A 134 29.42 -7.15 -18.38
CA PRO A 134 28.29 -7.80 -17.71
C PRO A 134 28.27 -7.66 -16.18
N SER A 135 29.43 -7.47 -15.54
CA SER A 135 29.53 -7.19 -14.11
C SER A 135 28.84 -5.87 -13.71
N TYR A 136 28.87 -4.85 -14.57
CA TYR A 136 28.16 -3.60 -14.34
C TYR A 136 26.64 -3.76 -14.46
N HIS A 137 26.14 -4.74 -15.24
CA HIS A 137 24.70 -4.97 -15.38
C HIS A 137 24.08 -5.41 -14.05
N ALA A 138 24.68 -6.39 -13.39
CA ALA A 138 24.25 -6.85 -12.07
C ALA A 138 24.39 -5.73 -11.03
N PHE A 139 25.50 -4.99 -11.06
CA PHE A 139 25.74 -3.89 -10.14
C PHE A 139 24.68 -2.78 -10.23
N ILE A 140 24.34 -2.34 -11.45
CA ILE A 140 23.33 -1.30 -11.68
C ILE A 140 21.96 -1.77 -11.20
N LYS A 141 21.56 -3.00 -11.55
CA LYS A 141 20.27 -3.57 -11.13
C LYS A 141 20.15 -3.66 -9.60
N ASP A 142 21.19 -4.16 -8.94
CA ASP A 142 21.21 -4.29 -7.48
C ASP A 142 21.18 -2.95 -6.77
N ASP A 143 21.90 -1.94 -7.29
CA ASP A 143 21.90 -0.59 -6.72
C ASP A 143 20.52 0.07 -6.85
N ILE A 144 19.88 -0.04 -8.01
CA ILE A 144 18.51 0.46 -8.21
C ILE A 144 17.55 -0.19 -7.22
N LYS A 145 17.59 -1.53 -7.06
CA LYS A 145 16.72 -2.26 -6.13
C LYS A 145 16.97 -1.85 -4.68
N LYS A 146 18.22 -1.62 -4.27
CA LYS A 146 18.58 -1.16 -2.92
C LYS A 146 18.08 0.26 -2.63
N GLN A 147 18.09 1.14 -3.62
CA GLN A 147 17.65 2.53 -3.46
C GLN A 147 16.13 2.69 -3.55
N LEU A 148 15.43 1.71 -4.15
CA LEU A 148 14.01 1.77 -4.46
C LEU A 148 13.11 2.10 -3.24
N PRO A 149 13.25 1.47 -2.06
CA PRO A 149 12.35 1.74 -0.93
C PRO A 149 12.39 3.21 -0.49
N GLY A 150 13.58 3.79 -0.37
CA GLY A 150 13.74 5.20 -0.01
C GLY A 150 13.23 6.17 -1.08
N ARG A 151 13.34 5.78 -2.36
CA ARG A 151 12.80 6.58 -3.48
C ARG A 151 11.27 6.56 -3.52
N ILE A 152 10.64 5.41 -3.27
CA ILE A 152 9.17 5.31 -3.17
C ILE A 152 8.66 6.21 -2.05
N GLU A 153 9.28 6.14 -0.87
CA GLU A 153 8.92 7.00 0.26
C GLU A 153 9.03 8.49 -0.08
N PHE A 154 10.12 8.89 -0.75
CA PHE A 154 10.32 10.27 -1.18
C PHE A 154 9.23 10.77 -2.13
N TYR A 155 8.88 9.98 -3.16
CA TYR A 155 7.83 10.37 -4.12
C TYR A 155 6.45 10.36 -3.48
N PHE A 156 6.16 9.40 -2.61
CA PHE A 156 4.90 9.37 -1.88
C PHE A 156 4.74 10.60 -0.97
N ASN A 157 5.81 11.00 -0.28
CA ASN A 157 5.83 12.18 0.59
C ASN A 157 5.65 13.50 -0.16
N LYS A 158 5.98 13.56 -1.46
CA LYS A 158 5.73 14.72 -2.32
C LYS A 158 4.25 14.92 -2.68
N ILE A 159 3.41 13.90 -2.57
CA ILE A 159 2.00 14.01 -2.91
C ILE A 159 1.29 14.83 -1.82
N PRO A 160 0.57 15.92 -2.16
CA PRO A 160 -0.17 16.70 -1.17
C PRO A 160 -1.19 15.85 -0.43
N LEU A 161 -1.33 16.03 0.89
CA LEU A 161 -2.24 15.24 1.73
C LEU A 161 -3.70 15.26 1.21
N GLN A 162 -4.14 16.39 0.65
CA GLN A 162 -5.49 16.54 0.08
C GLN A 162 -5.72 15.65 -1.14
N LYS A 163 -4.64 15.25 -1.84
CA LYS A 163 -4.70 14.34 -2.98
C LYS A 163 -4.49 12.89 -2.59
N ARG A 164 -4.17 12.57 -1.32
CA ARG A 164 -4.01 11.19 -0.83
C ARG A 164 -5.36 10.60 -0.39
N GLN A 165 -6.39 10.81 -1.21
CA GLN A 165 -7.70 10.21 -1.01
C GLN A 165 -7.80 8.91 -1.82
N PRO A 166 -8.63 7.93 -1.41
CA PRO A 166 -8.77 6.64 -2.09
C PRO A 166 -9.14 6.79 -3.58
N GLU A 167 -9.96 7.77 -3.91
CA GLU A 167 -10.35 8.11 -5.28
C GLU A 167 -9.17 8.48 -6.21
N ASN A 168 -8.10 9.02 -5.64
CA ASN A 168 -6.89 9.43 -6.35
C ASN A 168 -5.75 8.42 -6.19
N GLU A 169 -5.95 7.32 -5.47
CA GLU A 169 -4.91 6.34 -5.13
C GLU A 169 -4.26 5.74 -6.38
N ALA A 170 -5.09 5.30 -7.34
CA ALA A 170 -4.60 4.73 -8.60
C ALA A 170 -3.81 5.75 -9.43
N GLU A 171 -4.29 6.99 -9.53
CA GLU A 171 -3.60 8.05 -10.28
C GLU A 171 -2.26 8.41 -9.62
N ASN A 172 -2.25 8.52 -8.29
CA ASN A 172 -1.06 8.81 -7.50
C ASN A 172 -0.02 7.70 -7.63
N LYS A 173 -0.45 6.44 -7.52
CA LYS A 173 0.40 5.27 -7.75
C LYS A 173 1.03 5.34 -9.14
N GLN A 174 0.23 5.54 -10.18
CA GLN A 174 0.72 5.63 -11.55
C GLN A 174 1.74 6.76 -11.73
N LYS A 175 1.51 7.92 -11.12
CA LYS A 175 2.47 9.05 -11.15
C LYS A 175 3.79 8.70 -10.49
N VAL A 176 3.76 8.06 -9.32
CA VAL A 176 4.98 7.63 -8.62
C VAL A 176 5.77 6.64 -9.47
N ILE A 177 5.07 5.67 -10.08
CA ILE A 177 5.69 4.67 -10.95
C ILE A 177 6.36 5.31 -12.16
N GLN A 178 5.66 6.23 -12.85
CA GLN A 178 6.24 6.94 -14.00
C GLN A 178 7.46 7.79 -13.61
N GLN A 179 7.41 8.45 -12.45
CA GLN A 179 8.55 9.22 -11.94
C GLN A 179 9.74 8.33 -11.62
N LEU A 180 9.50 7.17 -10.99
CA LEU A 180 10.53 6.19 -10.69
C LEU A 180 11.16 5.61 -11.95
N LYS A 181 10.36 5.21 -12.95
CA LYS A 181 10.88 4.72 -14.24
C LYS A 181 11.77 5.76 -14.92
N SER A 182 11.32 7.02 -14.97
CA SER A 182 12.13 8.10 -15.55
C SER A 182 13.40 8.41 -14.76
N ASP A 183 13.37 8.32 -13.43
CA ASP A 183 14.55 8.51 -12.57
C ASP A 183 15.57 7.37 -12.78
N ILE A 184 15.08 6.14 -12.92
CA ILE A 184 15.91 4.96 -13.23
C ILE A 184 16.57 5.09 -14.60
N GLU A 185 15.80 5.43 -15.65
CA GLU A 185 16.35 5.63 -17.00
C GLU A 185 17.46 6.67 -17.01
N LYS A 186 17.24 7.84 -16.38
CA LYS A 186 18.25 8.90 -16.26
C LYS A 186 19.45 8.46 -15.44
N GLY A 187 19.23 7.68 -14.38
CA GLY A 187 20.29 7.12 -13.54
C GLY A 187 21.19 6.18 -14.33
N ILE A 188 20.59 5.27 -15.12
CA ILE A 188 21.30 4.35 -16.02
C ILE A 188 22.08 5.13 -17.08
N GLU A 189 21.43 6.08 -17.75
CA GLU A 189 22.06 6.94 -18.76
C GLU A 189 23.27 7.67 -18.19
N ALA A 190 23.11 8.33 -17.04
CA ALA A 190 24.17 9.07 -16.37
C ALA A 190 25.32 8.16 -15.92
N PHE A 191 25.02 6.95 -15.44
CA PHE A 191 26.03 5.98 -15.05
C PHE A 191 26.88 5.56 -16.25
N ILE A 192 26.23 5.17 -17.35
CA ILE A 192 26.92 4.71 -18.57
C ILE A 192 27.74 5.84 -19.18
N ARG A 193 27.18 7.06 -19.25
CA ARG A 193 27.90 8.23 -19.75
C ARG A 193 29.19 8.51 -18.97
N ASN A 194 29.25 8.18 -17.68
CA ASN A 194 30.42 8.38 -16.82
C ASN A 194 31.29 7.11 -16.64
N LEU A 195 31.00 6.00 -17.34
CA LEU A 195 31.90 4.84 -17.34
C LEU A 195 33.30 5.26 -17.82
N PRO A 196 34.39 4.80 -17.18
CA PRO A 196 35.74 5.06 -17.66
C PRO A 196 35.94 4.43 -19.05
N ASP A 197 36.63 5.14 -19.94
CA ASP A 197 37.04 4.58 -21.23
C ASP A 197 38.07 3.46 -20.96
N VAL A 198 37.87 2.31 -21.59
CA VAL A 198 38.78 1.15 -21.53
C VAL A 198 39.94 1.33 -22.50
#